data_AF-A0A9Q3IQK8-F1
#
_entry.id   AF-A0A9Q3IQK8-F1
#
_cell.length_a   1.000
_cell.length_b   1.000
_cell.length_c   1.000
_cell.angle_alpha   90.00
_cell.angle_beta   90.00
_cell.angle_gamma   90.00
#
_symmetry.space_group_name_H-M   'P 1'
#
loop_
_entity.id
_entity.type
_entity.pdbx_description
1 polymer ?
#
loop_
_entity_poly.entity_id
_entity_poly.type
_entity_poly.pdbx_seq_one_letter_code
_entity_poly.pdbx_strand_id
1 'polypeptide(L)'
;MLEKTTEINKELNIPILDGSNYSQWHIHMKIHLQSKDLPDVCKKQLAEDANNTAASKWKKTSYKAINIIISQISDRVFLEVVNATTTEKANLIWSKIKNQYALVRAVNRGCIWMDWKRCFYNRNLQSYIDPCQKVILELDTVSIKVPNDLFSYSLLGKLAGDPRLQQFIEVLTLNKDLIEKPDSIHTKLQDYVHLTQNNNP
;
A
#
# COMPACT_ATOMS: atom_id res chain seq x y z
N MET A 1 -21.11 -25.21 5.85
CA MET A 1 -20.79 -23.94 6.57
C MET A 1 -19.40 -23.40 6.27
N LEU A 2 -18.42 -24.20 5.79
CA LEU A 2 -17.11 -23.68 5.39
C LEU A 2 -17.12 -22.91 4.05
N GLU A 3 -17.94 -23.30 3.07
CA GLU A 3 -17.91 -22.70 1.72
C GLU A 3 -18.40 -21.24 1.67
N LYS A 4 -19.38 -20.86 2.50
CA LYS A 4 -19.90 -19.48 2.55
C LYS A 4 -18.89 -18.47 3.11
N THR A 5 -17.93 -18.91 3.92
CA THR A 5 -16.90 -18.02 4.48
C THR A 5 -15.80 -17.73 3.44
N THR A 6 -15.56 -18.68 2.53
CA THR A 6 -14.58 -18.56 1.44
C THR A 6 -15.05 -17.61 0.33
N GLU A 7 -16.36 -17.51 0.09
CA GLU A 7 -16.92 -16.63 -0.96
C GLU A 7 -16.88 -15.13 -0.60
N ILE A 8 -16.98 -14.77 0.68
CA ILE A 8 -17.05 -13.35 1.13
C ILE A 8 -15.68 -12.65 1.06
N ASN A 9 -14.57 -13.40 1.10
CA ASN A 9 -13.21 -12.86 1.01
C ASN A 9 -12.71 -12.68 -0.44
N LYS A 10 -13.53 -13.02 -1.45
CA LYS A 10 -13.17 -12.90 -2.87
C LYS A 10 -13.28 -11.47 -3.41
N GLU A 11 -13.92 -10.55 -2.69
CA GLU A 11 -14.21 -9.20 -3.17
C GLU A 11 -13.02 -8.22 -3.09
N LEU A 12 -12.01 -8.50 -2.28
CA LEU A 12 -10.78 -7.71 -2.22
C LEU A 12 -9.60 -8.68 -2.21
N ASN A 13 -8.78 -8.66 -3.25
CA ASN A 13 -7.56 -9.46 -3.37
C ASN A 13 -6.52 -8.95 -2.35
N ILE A 14 -6.76 -9.19 -1.06
CA ILE A 14 -5.85 -8.82 0.03
C ILE A 14 -4.72 -9.86 0.02
N PRO A 15 -3.45 -9.46 -0.11
CA PRO A 15 -2.35 -10.41 -0.05
C PRO A 15 -2.20 -10.96 1.38
N ILE A 16 -1.56 -12.13 1.54
CA ILE A 16 -1.15 -12.61 2.87
C ILE A 16 0.06 -11.80 3.34
N LEU A 17 0.04 -11.25 4.56
CA LEU A 17 1.21 -10.58 5.14
C LEU A 17 2.31 -11.61 5.47
N ASP A 18 3.48 -11.46 4.86
CA ASP A 18 4.66 -12.32 5.08
C ASP A 18 5.87 -11.56 5.68
N GLY A 19 5.69 -10.26 5.90
CA GLY A 19 6.71 -9.34 6.40
C GLY A 19 7.45 -8.55 5.31
N SER A 20 7.39 -8.97 4.05
CA SER A 20 8.01 -8.28 2.91
C SER A 20 7.06 -7.30 2.20
N ASN A 21 5.75 -7.54 2.30
CA ASN A 21 4.70 -6.85 1.54
C ASN A 21 3.81 -5.92 2.38
N TYR A 22 4.30 -5.47 3.55
CA TYR A 22 3.51 -4.71 4.52
C TYR A 22 2.73 -3.53 3.92
N SER A 23 3.32 -2.75 3.01
CA SER A 23 2.62 -1.60 2.41
C SER A 23 1.39 -2.00 1.60
N GLN A 24 1.53 -2.99 0.71
CA GLN A 24 0.42 -3.48 -0.11
C GLN A 24 -0.67 -4.09 0.78
N TRP A 25 -0.25 -4.94 1.73
CA TRP A 25 -1.14 -5.53 2.72
C TRP A 25 -1.90 -4.48 3.52
N HIS A 26 -1.20 -3.48 4.06
CA HIS A 26 -1.78 -2.46 4.93
C HIS A 26 -2.82 -1.61 4.19
N ILE A 27 -2.55 -1.22 2.94
CA ILE A 27 -3.50 -0.47 2.12
C ILE A 27 -4.76 -1.32 1.87
N HIS A 28 -4.60 -2.55 1.39
CA HIS A 28 -5.73 -3.44 1.07
C HIS A 28 -6.57 -3.76 2.32
N MET A 29 -5.92 -4.13 3.42
CA MET A 29 -6.58 -4.43 4.69
C MET A 29 -7.28 -3.20 5.28
N LYS A 30 -6.66 -2.01 5.21
CA LYS A 30 -7.29 -0.77 5.67
C LYS A 30 -8.57 -0.48 4.91
N ILE A 31 -8.55 -0.58 3.57
CA ILE A 31 -9.73 -0.38 2.72
C ILE A 31 -10.82 -1.40 3.06
N HIS A 32 -10.45 -2.66 3.23
CA HIS A 32 -11.39 -3.72 3.58
C HIS A 32 -12.04 -3.52 4.96
N LEU A 33 -11.26 -3.13 5.98
CA LEU A 33 -11.80 -2.82 7.30
C LEU A 33 -12.74 -1.60 7.26
N GLN A 34 -12.43 -0.59 6.43
CA GLN A 34 -13.29 0.57 6.23
C GLN A 34 -14.63 0.19 5.58
N SER A 35 -14.63 -0.68 4.56
CA SER A 35 -15.88 -1.11 3.91
C SER A 35 -16.79 -1.98 4.79
N LYS A 36 -16.28 -2.48 5.91
CA LYS A 36 -17.02 -3.27 6.90
C LYS A 36 -17.36 -2.49 8.19
N ASP A 37 -17.10 -1.18 8.23
CA ASP A 37 -17.28 -0.33 9.42
C ASP A 37 -16.49 -0.82 10.66
N LEU A 38 -15.29 -1.37 10.43
CA LEU A 38 -14.38 -1.86 11.47
C LEU A 38 -13.13 -0.99 11.77
N PRO A 39 -12.89 0.20 11.20
CA PRO A 39 -11.59 0.87 11.37
C PRO A 39 -11.36 1.39 12.79
N ASP A 40 -12.43 1.67 13.55
CA ASP A 40 -12.32 2.28 14.88
C ASP A 40 -11.74 1.31 15.92
N VAL A 41 -12.17 0.05 15.92
CA VAL A 41 -11.66 -0.97 16.86
C VAL A 41 -10.19 -1.31 16.63
N CYS A 42 -9.63 -0.95 15.47
CA CYS A 42 -8.21 -1.13 15.14
C CYS A 42 -7.34 0.07 15.54
N LYS A 43 -7.94 1.25 15.76
CA LYS A 43 -7.22 2.52 15.99
C LYS A 43 -7.39 3.06 17.40
N LYS A 44 -8.53 2.78 18.02
CA LYS A 44 -8.93 3.34 19.32
C LYS A 44 -9.00 2.23 20.37
N GLN A 45 -8.93 2.64 21.63
CA GLN A 45 -9.34 1.80 22.75
C GLN A 45 -10.82 2.02 23.03
N LEU A 46 -11.45 1.04 23.69
CA LEU A 46 -12.79 1.23 24.24
C LEU A 46 -12.72 2.36 25.28
N ALA A 47 -13.70 3.27 25.27
CA ALA A 47 -13.78 4.33 26.26
C ALA A 47 -13.99 3.75 27.67
N GLU A 48 -13.33 4.35 28.67
CA GLU A 48 -13.36 3.86 30.06
C GLU A 48 -14.75 3.93 30.69
N ASP A 49 -15.58 4.87 30.24
CA ASP A 49 -16.96 5.11 30.67
C ASP A 49 -18.01 4.37 29.81
N ALA A 50 -17.59 3.47 28.93
CA ALA A 50 -18.49 2.73 28.06
C ALA A 50 -19.46 1.84 28.86
N ASN A 51 -20.75 2.01 28.62
CA ASN A 51 -21.76 1.13 29.20
C ASN A 51 -21.64 -0.32 28.69
N ASN A 52 -22.28 -1.26 29.40
CA ASN A 52 -22.21 -2.69 29.09
C ASN A 52 -22.62 -3.03 27.65
N THR A 53 -23.62 -2.34 27.10
CA THR A 53 -24.10 -2.53 25.73
C THR A 53 -23.05 -2.11 24.70
N ALA A 54 -22.42 -0.95 24.90
CA ALA A 54 -21.34 -0.45 24.06
C ALA A 54 -20.10 -1.35 24.15
N ALA A 55 -19.73 -1.80 25.35
CA ALA A 55 -18.62 -2.72 25.58
C ALA A 55 -18.83 -4.07 24.85
N SER A 56 -20.03 -4.64 24.94
CA SER A 56 -20.38 -5.89 24.25
C SER A 56 -20.34 -5.73 22.72
N LYS A 57 -20.90 -4.63 22.19
CA LYS A 57 -20.83 -4.31 20.77
C LYS A 57 -19.38 -4.14 20.31
N TRP A 58 -18.57 -3.42 21.08
CA TRP A 58 -17.15 -3.21 20.80
C TRP A 58 -16.38 -4.53 20.77
N LYS A 59 -16.61 -5.42 21.74
CA LYS A 59 -15.99 -6.75 21.80
C LYS A 59 -16.33 -7.59 20.56
N LYS A 60 -17.60 -7.61 20.15
CA LYS A 60 -18.04 -8.31 18.93
C LYS A 60 -17.39 -7.73 17.67
N THR A 61 -17.31 -6.41 17.55
CA THR A 61 -16.65 -5.73 16.43
C THR A 61 -15.15 -5.97 16.42
N SER A 62 -14.50 -5.98 17.60
CA SER A 62 -13.08 -6.34 17.76
C SER A 62 -12.81 -7.74 17.24
N TYR A 63 -13.59 -8.75 17.66
CA TYR A 63 -13.39 -10.12 17.16
C TYR A 63 -13.59 -10.27 15.66
N LYS A 64 -14.55 -9.54 15.06
CA LYS A 64 -14.71 -9.52 13.60
C LYS A 64 -13.46 -8.97 12.91
N ALA A 65 -12.93 -7.86 13.39
CA ALA A 65 -11.70 -7.27 12.84
C ALA A 65 -10.51 -8.21 13.02
N ILE A 66 -10.37 -8.85 14.19
CA ILE A 66 -9.32 -9.84 14.46
C ILE A 66 -9.40 -11.00 13.47
N ASN A 67 -10.58 -11.62 13.30
CA ASN A 67 -10.76 -12.72 12.36
C ASN A 67 -10.36 -12.35 10.93
N ILE A 68 -10.74 -11.16 10.47
CA ILE A 68 -10.34 -10.66 9.15
C ILE A 68 -8.81 -10.53 9.09
N ILE A 69 -8.19 -9.87 10.07
CA ILE A 69 -6.74 -9.63 10.09
C ILE A 69 -5.98 -10.96 10.10
N ILE A 70 -6.29 -11.87 11.03
CA ILE A 70 -5.56 -13.13 11.17
C ILE A 70 -5.75 -14.05 9.96
N SER A 71 -6.86 -13.94 9.23
CA SER A 71 -7.07 -14.69 7.98
C SER A 71 -6.17 -14.23 6.83
N GLN A 72 -5.51 -13.08 6.99
CA GLN A 72 -4.66 -12.44 5.97
C GLN A 72 -3.23 -12.22 6.43
N ILE A 73 -2.75 -13.00 7.41
CA ILE A 73 -1.36 -13.01 7.84
C ILE A 73 -0.81 -14.44 7.77
N SER A 74 0.48 -14.58 7.51
CA SER A 74 1.16 -15.88 7.55
C SER A 74 1.30 -16.41 8.97
N ASP A 75 1.52 -17.71 9.12
CA ASP A 75 1.74 -18.36 10.44
C ASP A 75 2.89 -17.71 11.22
N ARG A 76 3.96 -17.34 10.52
CA ARG A 76 5.08 -16.60 11.11
C ARG A 76 4.60 -15.29 11.74
N VAL A 77 3.87 -14.48 10.98
CA VAL A 77 3.36 -13.19 11.46
C VAL A 77 2.36 -13.40 12.60
N PHE A 78 1.52 -14.43 12.53
CA PHE A 78 0.59 -14.81 13.60
C PHE A 78 1.33 -15.05 14.92
N LEU A 79 2.36 -15.88 14.92
CA LEU A 79 3.18 -16.17 16.10
C LEU A 79 3.88 -14.93 16.66
N GLU A 80 4.23 -13.97 15.78
CA GLU A 80 4.87 -12.72 16.18
C GLU A 80 3.87 -11.75 16.85
N VAL A 81 2.60 -11.70 16.42
CA VAL A 81 1.65 -10.65 16.84
C VAL A 81 0.52 -11.10 17.76
N VAL A 82 0.17 -12.39 17.77
CA VAL A 82 -0.94 -12.95 18.57
C VAL A 82 -0.42 -13.58 19.85
N ASN A 83 -0.92 -13.12 21.00
CA ASN A 83 -0.62 -13.66 22.32
C ASN A 83 -1.76 -13.35 23.31
N ALA A 84 -1.63 -13.79 24.56
CA ALA A 84 -2.67 -13.63 25.59
C ALA A 84 -3.14 -12.18 25.82
N THR A 85 -2.35 -11.16 25.47
CA THR A 85 -2.75 -9.76 25.64
C THR A 85 -3.40 -9.16 24.39
N THR A 86 -3.20 -9.76 23.21
CA THR A 86 -3.68 -9.25 21.92
C THR A 86 -4.89 -10.00 21.36
N THR A 87 -5.14 -11.24 21.79
CA THR A 87 -6.20 -12.13 21.27
C THR A 87 -7.61 -11.56 21.28
N GLU A 88 -7.91 -10.57 22.13
CA GLU A 88 -9.23 -9.93 22.21
C GLU A 88 -9.26 -8.47 21.71
N LYS A 89 -8.10 -7.91 21.39
CA LYS A 89 -7.91 -6.47 21.18
C LYS A 89 -7.38 -6.18 19.78
N ALA A 90 -8.28 -5.92 18.84
CA ALA A 90 -7.95 -5.64 17.44
C ALA A 90 -6.94 -4.49 17.31
N ASN A 91 -7.08 -3.43 18.11
CA ASN A 91 -6.15 -2.31 18.14
C ASN A 91 -4.73 -2.70 18.53
N LEU A 92 -4.56 -3.68 19.42
CA LEU A 92 -3.23 -4.15 19.82
C LEU A 92 -2.60 -5.02 18.72
N ILE A 93 -3.36 -5.92 18.09
CA ILE A 93 -2.87 -6.68 16.92
C ILE A 93 -2.46 -5.71 15.81
N TRP A 94 -3.33 -4.77 15.45
CA TRP A 94 -3.07 -3.76 14.43
C TRP A 94 -1.81 -2.94 14.74
N SER A 95 -1.69 -2.46 15.98
CA SER A 95 -0.54 -1.68 16.43
C SER A 95 0.75 -2.50 16.44
N LYS A 96 0.70 -3.78 16.81
CA LYS A 96 1.87 -4.66 16.84
C LYS A 96 2.36 -4.98 15.44
N ILE A 97 1.46 -5.31 14.50
CA ILE A 97 1.78 -5.46 13.08
C ILE A 97 2.40 -4.16 12.55
N LYS A 98 1.74 -3.01 12.77
CA LYS A 98 2.26 -1.71 12.34
C LYS A 98 3.64 -1.43 12.96
N ASN A 99 3.84 -1.65 14.24
CA ASN A 99 5.13 -1.39 14.87
C ASN A 99 6.21 -2.32 14.31
N GLN A 100 5.91 -3.60 14.13
CA GLN A 100 6.89 -4.56 13.68
C GLN A 100 7.29 -4.39 12.21
N TYR A 101 6.33 -4.16 11.32
CA TYR A 101 6.62 -4.10 9.88
C TYR A 101 6.64 -2.66 9.32
N ALA A 102 6.10 -1.68 10.06
CA ALA A 102 6.23 -0.26 9.76
C ALA A 102 7.38 0.43 10.53
N LEU A 103 7.78 0.07 11.77
CA LEU A 103 8.92 0.73 12.46
C LEU A 103 10.29 0.13 12.11
N VAL A 104 10.35 -1.12 11.62
CA VAL A 104 11.51 -1.59 10.84
C VAL A 104 11.75 -0.68 9.62
N ARG A 105 10.80 0.24 9.32
CA ARG A 105 10.91 1.34 8.37
C ARG A 105 11.59 2.65 8.78
N ALA A 106 12.24 2.79 9.93
CA ALA A 106 13.25 3.85 10.04
C ALA A 106 14.46 3.57 9.10
N VAL A 107 14.89 2.31 9.05
CA VAL A 107 15.82 1.78 8.03
C VAL A 107 15.15 1.74 6.65
N ASN A 108 13.89 1.28 6.59
CA ASN A 108 13.13 1.16 5.34
C ASN A 108 12.71 2.52 4.72
N ARG A 109 12.63 3.67 5.42
CA ARG A 109 12.48 5.00 4.78
C ARG A 109 13.69 5.29 3.91
N GLY A 110 14.88 5.02 4.45
CA GLY A 110 16.14 5.02 3.73
C GLY A 110 16.15 3.95 2.63
N CYS A 111 15.77 2.71 2.90
CA CYS A 111 15.76 1.65 1.89
C CYS A 111 14.77 1.91 0.76
N ILE A 112 13.53 2.32 1.03
CA ILE A 112 12.53 2.72 0.02
C ILE A 112 13.04 3.90 -0.79
N TRP A 113 13.71 4.87 -0.16
CA TRP A 113 14.37 5.95 -0.89
C TRP A 113 15.54 5.44 -1.73
N MET A 114 16.33 4.48 -1.24
CA MET A 114 17.42 3.88 -2.00
C MET A 114 16.91 2.98 -3.12
N ASP A 115 15.79 2.29 -2.93
CA ASP A 115 15.11 1.47 -3.93
C ASP A 115 14.49 2.38 -4.99
N TRP A 116 13.88 3.51 -4.58
CA TRP A 116 13.53 4.59 -5.49
C TRP A 116 14.75 5.02 -6.29
N LYS A 117 15.88 5.36 -5.65
CA LYS A 117 17.10 5.77 -6.35
C LYS A 117 17.63 4.69 -7.29
N ARG A 118 17.46 3.41 -6.95
CA ARG A 118 17.83 2.24 -7.75
C ARG A 118 16.83 1.90 -8.84
N CYS A 119 15.60 2.40 -8.85
CA CYS A 119 14.73 2.25 -10.02
C CYS A 119 15.43 2.90 -11.22
N PHE A 120 15.92 2.08 -12.15
CA PHE A 120 16.61 2.52 -13.35
C PHE A 120 15.86 2.06 -14.59
N TYR A 121 15.84 2.92 -15.61
CA TYR A 121 15.25 2.59 -16.89
C TYR A 121 16.24 1.76 -17.72
N ASN A 122 15.82 0.57 -18.14
CA ASN A 122 16.63 -0.41 -18.87
C ASN A 122 16.18 -0.55 -20.33
N ARG A 123 15.61 0.51 -20.92
CA ARG A 123 14.98 0.50 -22.26
C ARG A 123 13.66 -0.27 -22.38
N ASN A 124 13.16 -0.85 -21.29
CA ASN A 124 11.81 -1.39 -21.20
C ASN A 124 10.99 -0.55 -20.22
N LEU A 125 10.02 0.18 -20.77
CA LEU A 125 9.24 1.16 -20.03
C LEU A 125 8.29 0.50 -19.01
N GLN A 126 7.69 -0.65 -19.32
CA GLN A 126 6.86 -1.38 -18.35
C GLN A 126 7.67 -1.81 -17.12
N SER A 127 8.84 -2.43 -17.35
CA SER A 127 9.72 -2.89 -16.28
C SER A 127 10.32 -1.75 -15.44
N TYR A 128 10.23 -0.51 -15.92
CA TYR A 128 10.57 0.69 -15.17
C TYR A 128 9.37 1.24 -14.38
N ILE A 129 8.19 1.27 -14.99
CA ILE A 129 6.97 1.81 -14.41
C ILE A 129 6.54 1.03 -13.16
N ASP A 130 6.44 -0.31 -13.25
CA ASP A 130 5.85 -1.12 -12.17
C ASP A 130 6.63 -0.99 -10.84
N PRO A 131 8.00 -1.07 -10.84
CA PRO A 131 8.77 -0.84 -9.63
C PRO A 131 8.65 0.58 -9.11
N CYS A 132 8.62 1.58 -10.00
CA CYS A 132 8.44 2.98 -9.62
C CYS A 132 7.12 3.16 -8.87
N GLN A 133 5.99 2.69 -9.42
CA GLN A 133 4.68 2.77 -8.77
C GLN A 133 4.64 2.10 -7.40
N LYS A 134 5.24 0.91 -7.29
CA LYS A 134 5.33 0.20 -6.01
C LYS A 134 5.99 1.09 -4.96
N VAL A 135 7.11 1.71 -5.30
CA VAL A 135 7.84 2.60 -4.40
C VAL A 135 7.02 3.85 -4.03
N ILE A 136 6.17 4.39 -4.92
CA ILE A 136 5.26 5.51 -4.59
C ILE A 136 4.31 5.14 -3.46
N LEU A 137 3.62 4.00 -3.61
CA LEU A 137 2.67 3.51 -2.60
C LEU A 137 3.37 3.30 -1.26
N GLU A 138 4.62 2.84 -1.30
CA GLU A 138 5.44 2.63 -0.10
C GLU A 138 5.87 3.93 0.56
N LEU A 139 6.24 4.98 -0.20
CA LEU A 139 6.62 6.30 0.31
C LEU A 139 5.49 6.97 1.10
N ASP A 140 4.26 6.92 0.59
CA ASP A 140 3.09 7.49 1.26
C ASP A 140 2.78 6.72 2.56
N THR A 141 2.94 5.39 2.54
CA THR A 141 2.78 4.54 3.73
C THR A 141 3.75 4.89 4.86
N VAL A 142 4.98 5.34 4.54
CA VAL A 142 6.02 5.70 5.52
C VAL A 142 6.11 7.20 5.82
N SER A 143 5.11 7.99 5.38
CA SER A 143 5.04 9.43 5.62
C SER A 143 6.25 10.22 5.08
N ILE A 144 6.89 9.75 4.00
CA ILE A 144 7.81 10.59 3.23
C ILE A 144 6.97 11.43 2.28
N LYS A 145 6.87 12.73 2.57
CA LYS A 145 6.19 13.69 1.70
C LYS A 145 7.18 14.27 0.70
N VAL A 146 7.11 13.81 -0.54
CA VAL A 146 7.78 14.45 -1.67
C VAL A 146 6.77 15.37 -2.36
N PRO A 147 7.11 16.62 -2.68
CA PRO A 147 6.27 17.45 -3.53
C PRO A 147 5.95 16.74 -4.86
N ASN A 148 4.69 16.78 -5.27
CA ASN A 148 4.18 16.04 -6.43
C ASN A 148 4.94 16.37 -7.72
N ASP A 149 5.24 17.64 -7.94
CA ASP A 149 6.00 18.14 -9.08
C ASP A 149 7.43 17.58 -9.10
N LEU A 150 8.16 17.66 -7.98
CA LEU A 150 9.50 17.10 -7.84
C LEU A 150 9.52 15.59 -8.08
N PHE A 151 8.46 14.91 -7.66
CA PHE A 151 8.32 13.48 -7.93
C PHE A 151 8.11 13.21 -9.42
N SER A 152 7.20 13.93 -10.07
CA SER A 152 6.96 13.84 -11.51
C SER A 152 8.23 14.12 -12.33
N TYR A 153 8.98 15.17 -11.98
CA TYR A 153 10.27 15.46 -12.61
C TYR A 153 11.30 14.34 -12.39
N SER A 154 11.33 13.75 -11.19
CA SER A 154 12.26 12.65 -10.89
C SER A 154 11.93 11.37 -11.68
N LEU A 155 10.65 11.10 -11.92
CA LEU A 155 10.19 9.98 -12.75
C LEU A 155 10.60 10.20 -14.21
N LEU A 156 10.28 11.36 -14.77
CA LEU A 156 10.59 11.71 -16.16
C LEU A 156 12.10 11.85 -16.40
N GLY A 157 12.85 12.41 -15.45
CA GLY A 157 14.29 12.64 -15.58
C GLY A 157 15.10 11.35 -15.71
N LYS A 158 14.63 10.23 -15.16
CA LYS A 158 15.28 8.92 -15.34
C LYS A 158 15.05 8.31 -16.72
N LEU A 159 14.05 8.80 -17.45
CA LEU A 159 13.74 8.41 -18.83
C LEU A 159 14.41 9.33 -19.85
N ALA A 160 14.79 10.54 -19.45
CA ALA A 160 15.31 11.58 -20.33
C ALA A 160 16.61 11.20 -21.08
N GLY A 161 17.31 10.16 -20.62
CA GLY A 161 18.48 9.60 -21.31
C GLY A 161 18.14 8.73 -22.53
N ASP A 162 16.87 8.43 -22.80
CA ASP A 162 16.45 7.71 -24.00
C ASP A 162 15.96 8.67 -25.09
N PRO A 163 16.70 8.82 -26.22
CA PRO A 163 16.30 9.69 -27.31
C PRO A 163 14.91 9.38 -27.88
N ARG A 164 14.45 8.12 -27.80
CA ARG A 164 13.14 7.70 -28.30
C ARG A 164 11.99 8.29 -27.50
N LEU A 165 12.24 8.62 -26.23
CA LEU A 165 11.25 9.17 -25.31
C LEU A 165 11.35 10.69 -25.16
N GLN A 166 12.39 11.32 -25.71
CA GLN A 166 12.72 12.72 -25.45
C GLN A 166 11.54 13.67 -25.72
N GLN A 167 10.96 13.62 -26.93
CA GLN A 167 9.85 14.49 -27.30
C GLN A 167 8.62 14.25 -26.40
N PHE A 168 8.34 13.00 -26.08
CA PHE A 168 7.23 12.63 -25.20
C PHE A 168 7.44 13.18 -23.78
N ILE A 169 8.65 13.04 -23.23
CA ILE A 169 9.03 13.56 -21.92
C ILE A 169 8.94 15.09 -21.88
N GLU A 170 9.40 15.79 -22.92
CA GLU A 170 9.34 17.25 -23.00
C GLU A 170 7.88 17.74 -22.96
N VAL A 171 6.98 17.11 -23.73
CA VAL A 171 5.55 17.42 -23.72
C VAL A 171 4.93 17.24 -22.33
N LEU A 172 5.26 16.13 -21.64
CA LEU A 172 4.76 15.90 -20.29
C LEU A 172 5.34 16.90 -19.27
N THR A 173 6.62 17.25 -19.40
CA THR A 173 7.33 18.16 -18.49
C THR A 173 6.79 19.59 -18.56
N LEU A 174 6.40 20.03 -19.75
CA LEU A 174 5.86 21.38 -19.99
C LEU A 174 4.37 21.50 -19.60
N ASN A 175 3.69 20.39 -19.36
CA ASN A 175 2.30 20.39 -18.95
C ASN A 175 2.18 20.44 -17.41
N LYS A 176 1.94 21.65 -16.89
CA LYS A 176 1.82 21.91 -15.45
C LYS A 176 0.74 21.05 -14.77
N ASP A 177 -0.42 20.89 -15.39
CA ASP A 177 -1.53 20.12 -14.83
C ASP A 177 -1.20 18.64 -14.66
N LEU A 178 -0.34 18.11 -15.54
CA LEU A 178 0.15 16.74 -15.45
C LEU A 178 1.23 16.60 -14.38
N ILE A 179 2.20 17.53 -14.33
CA ILE A 179 3.33 17.47 -13.39
C ILE A 179 2.89 17.57 -11.93
N GLU A 180 1.84 18.33 -11.63
CA GLU A 180 1.28 18.43 -10.28
C GLU A 180 0.58 17.13 -9.81
N LYS A 181 0.43 16.14 -10.71
CA LYS A 181 -0.29 14.87 -10.47
C LYS A 181 0.53 13.67 -10.97
N PRO A 182 1.39 13.08 -10.13
CA PRO A 182 2.20 11.90 -10.48
C PRO A 182 1.42 10.75 -11.12
N ASP A 183 0.19 10.50 -10.67
CA ASP A 183 -0.68 9.45 -11.24
C ASP A 183 -1.08 9.74 -12.70
N SER A 184 -1.21 11.02 -13.07
CA SER A 184 -1.47 11.43 -14.46
C SER A 184 -0.26 11.17 -15.35
N ILE A 185 0.96 11.43 -14.85
CA ILE A 185 2.20 11.10 -15.56
C ILE A 185 2.32 9.59 -15.75
N HIS A 186 2.06 8.83 -14.69
CA HIS A 186 2.03 7.37 -14.76
C HIS A 186 1.05 6.87 -15.83
N THR A 187 -0.17 7.40 -15.85
CA THR A 187 -1.20 7.04 -16.85
C THR A 187 -0.70 7.30 -18.27
N LYS A 188 -0.07 8.46 -18.52
CA LYS A 188 0.49 8.78 -19.83
C LYS A 188 1.62 7.85 -20.24
N LEU A 189 2.48 7.46 -19.30
CA LEU A 189 3.54 6.50 -19.56
C LEU A 189 2.97 5.12 -19.95
N GLN A 190 1.91 4.66 -19.27
CA GLN A 190 1.20 3.43 -19.64
C GLN A 190 0.53 3.53 -21.02
N ASP A 191 -0.16 4.64 -21.31
CA ASP A 191 -0.75 4.89 -22.64
C ASP A 191 0.31 4.75 -23.75
N TYR A 192 1.51 5.30 -23.52
CA TYR A 192 2.63 5.20 -24.46
C TYR A 192 3.11 3.75 -24.65
N VAL A 193 3.19 2.95 -23.57
CA VAL A 193 3.53 1.53 -23.66
C VAL A 193 2.52 0.79 -24.55
N HIS A 194 1.23 0.98 -24.31
CA HIS A 194 0.18 0.32 -25.09
C HIS A 194 0.21 0.72 -26.58
N LEU A 195 0.40 2.01 -26.86
CA LEU A 195 0.50 2.50 -28.24
C LEU A 195 1.73 1.95 -28.97
N THR A 196 2.88 1.82 -28.30
CA THR A 196 4.11 1.32 -28.93
C THR A 196 4.12 -0.20 -29.10
N GLN A 197 3.46 -0.95 -28.22
CA GLN A 197 3.29 -2.40 -28.38
C GLN A 197 2.33 -2.76 -29.51
N ASN A 198 1.27 -1.97 -29.72
CA ASN A 198 0.30 -2.20 -30.79
C ASN A 198 0.80 -1.75 -32.19
N ASN A 199 1.89 -0.99 -32.24
CA ASN A 199 2.48 -0.45 -33.48
C ASN A 199 3.75 -1.21 -33.94
N ASN A 200 4.16 -2.28 -33.25
CA ASN A 200 5.18 -3.20 -33.73
C ASN A 200 4.49 -4.41 -34.42
N PRO A 201 4.58 -4.55 -35.76
CA PRO A 201 4.11 -5.74 -36.47
C PRO A 201 4.91 -7.00 -36.15
#